data_AF-H5UPR1-F1
#
_entry.id   AF-H5UPR1-F1
#
_cell.length_a   1.000
_cell.length_b   1.000
_cell.length_c   1.000
_cell.angle_alpha   90.00
_cell.angle_beta   90.00
_cell.angle_gamma   90.00
#
_symmetry.space_group_name_H-M   'P 1'
#
loop_
_entity.id
_entity.type
_entity.pdbx_description
1 polymer ?
#
loop_
_entity_poly.entity_id
_entity_poly.type
_entity_poly.pdbx_seq_one_letter_code
_entity_poly.pdbx_strand_id
1 'polypeptide(L)'
;MPPNSPAAPDPPSPSAERARTPLGSALLRSIPGGYDITGLPLQVPPLPAESAPSWLRRLADRYTLTPQQILRVLGDEGRPTTLAALHAHIERNAAGITQHLRIPEDDLENLCCAPALDTLTAGYLQLYHHRAWQPSPASRYCPECLTQEPTAWAAAWRNPYTVICPTHAAILHDLCPSCGQRPFATMSWLGQVAEPWICPSRRPAPRGRFGRPKRGVRPFCGHDLRTVTRQPATDDRRPDPGPTL
;
A
#
# COMPACT_ATOMS: atom_id res chain seq x y z
N MET A 1 68.80 0.96 37.58
CA MET A 1 69.01 -0.51 37.67
C MET A 1 68.96 -0.86 39.14
N PRO A 2 68.18 -1.85 39.61
CA PRO A 2 67.84 -3.14 38.98
C PRO A 2 66.33 -3.30 38.68
N PRO A 3 65.93 -4.39 38.00
CA PRO A 3 64.53 -4.78 37.82
C PRO A 3 63.90 -5.23 39.15
N ASN A 4 62.66 -4.81 39.41
CA ASN A 4 61.86 -5.37 40.49
C ASN A 4 61.54 -6.84 40.18
N SER A 5 61.99 -7.72 41.07
CA SER A 5 61.62 -9.13 41.10
C SER A 5 60.10 -9.32 41.23
N PRO A 6 59.53 -10.39 40.66
CA PRO A 6 58.09 -10.58 40.56
C PRO A 6 57.43 -10.83 41.92
N ALA A 7 56.21 -10.27 42.04
CA ALA A 7 55.31 -10.50 43.16
C ALA A 7 54.94 -11.98 43.30
N ALA A 8 54.78 -12.42 44.54
CA ALA A 8 54.35 -13.76 44.92
C ALA A 8 52.97 -14.11 44.32
N PRO A 9 52.69 -15.39 44.01
CA PRO A 9 51.39 -15.80 43.51
C PRO A 9 50.32 -15.66 44.61
N ASP A 10 49.17 -15.06 44.24
CA ASP A 10 47.99 -15.00 45.09
C ASP A 10 47.48 -16.42 45.43
N PRO A 11 47.00 -16.64 46.66
CA PRO A 11 46.39 -17.91 47.05
C PRO A 11 45.07 -18.13 46.29
N PRO A 12 44.68 -19.39 46.00
CA PRO A 12 43.45 -19.67 45.29
C PRO A 12 42.25 -19.21 46.13
N SER A 13 41.44 -18.31 45.57
CA SER A 13 40.16 -17.93 46.15
C SER A 13 39.19 -19.12 46.09
N PRO A 14 38.49 -19.45 47.19
CA PRO A 14 37.54 -20.54 47.22
C PRO A 14 36.28 -20.11 46.46
N SER A 15 36.11 -20.63 45.25
CA SER A 15 34.82 -20.67 44.57
C SER A 15 33.87 -21.48 45.43
N ALA A 16 33.12 -20.79 46.30
CA ALA A 16 31.99 -21.34 47.00
C ALA A 16 30.93 -21.69 45.95
N GLU A 17 30.98 -22.95 45.53
CA GLU A 17 29.95 -23.67 44.80
C GLU A 17 28.69 -23.67 45.67
N ARG A 18 27.95 -22.55 45.66
CA ARG A 18 26.59 -22.53 46.17
C ARG A 18 25.77 -23.35 45.19
N ALA A 19 25.63 -24.64 45.52
CA ALA A 19 24.62 -25.51 44.98
C ALA A 19 23.28 -24.76 45.01
N ARG A 20 22.86 -24.26 43.85
CA ARG A 20 21.52 -23.71 43.67
C ARG A 20 20.58 -24.89 43.74
N THR A 21 19.92 -25.05 44.87
CA THR A 21 18.80 -25.95 45.03
C THR A 21 17.81 -25.68 43.89
N PRO A 22 17.39 -26.67 43.09
CA PRO A 22 16.41 -26.44 42.05
C PRO A 22 15.08 -26.17 42.76
N LEU A 23 14.69 -24.89 42.84
CA LEU A 23 13.32 -24.52 43.15
C LEU A 23 12.43 -25.20 42.11
N GLY A 24 11.59 -26.11 42.58
CA GLY A 24 10.79 -26.99 41.74
C GLY A 24 10.07 -26.19 40.65
N SER A 25 10.33 -26.56 39.40
CA SER A 25 9.63 -26.09 38.21
C SER A 25 8.20 -26.66 38.15
N ALA A 26 7.50 -26.68 39.28
CA ALA A 26 6.14 -27.12 39.35
C ALA A 26 5.23 -25.93 39.03
N LEU A 27 4.53 -26.05 37.91
CA LEU A 27 3.35 -25.28 37.49
C LEU A 27 3.56 -23.99 36.66
N LEU A 28 4.62 -23.87 35.87
CA LEU A 28 4.49 -23.08 34.65
C LEU A 28 3.91 -23.99 33.56
N ARG A 29 2.64 -23.80 33.20
CA ARG A 29 2.08 -24.39 31.98
C ARG A 29 2.98 -23.96 30.82
N SER A 30 3.51 -24.91 30.06
CA SER A 30 4.09 -24.58 28.76
C SER A 30 2.96 -24.01 27.90
N ILE A 31 3.01 -22.69 27.65
CA ILE A 31 2.29 -22.15 26.51
C ILE A 31 3.01 -22.76 25.31
N PRO A 32 2.34 -23.52 24.41
CA PRO A 32 2.93 -23.93 23.16
C PRO A 32 3.14 -22.68 22.31
N GLY A 33 4.17 -21.91 22.64
CA GLY A 33 4.55 -20.67 22.00
C GLY A 33 5.43 -20.99 20.80
N GLY A 34 4.90 -21.77 19.85
CA GLY A 34 5.41 -21.78 18.49
C GLY A 34 4.99 -20.51 17.79
N TYR A 35 5.36 -19.34 18.32
CA TYR A 35 5.18 -18.10 17.58
C TYR A 35 6.21 -18.11 16.48
N ASP A 36 5.76 -18.26 15.24
CA ASP A 36 6.58 -17.88 14.11
C ASP A 36 6.76 -16.37 14.17
N ILE A 37 7.88 -15.98 14.78
CA ILE A 37 8.35 -14.59 14.94
C ILE A 37 8.80 -13.97 13.62
N THR A 38 8.86 -14.76 12.54
CA THR A 38 9.21 -14.27 11.21
C THR A 38 7.98 -13.80 10.44
N GLY A 39 6.80 -14.36 10.75
CA GLY A 39 5.52 -13.95 10.17
C GLY A 39 4.91 -12.73 10.86
N LEU A 40 4.30 -11.87 10.05
CA LEU A 40 3.50 -10.75 10.51
C LEU A 40 2.18 -11.26 11.16
N PRO A 41 1.76 -10.69 12.31
CA PRO A 41 0.67 -11.26 13.12
C PRO A 41 -0.73 -11.07 12.54
N LEU A 42 -0.94 -10.01 11.74
CA LEU A 42 -2.22 -9.66 11.11
C LEU A 42 -2.16 -9.95 9.61
N GLN A 43 -3.04 -10.85 9.16
CA GLN A 43 -3.21 -11.16 7.76
C GLN A 43 -4.07 -10.06 7.10
N VAL A 44 -3.62 -9.56 5.95
CA VAL A 44 -4.39 -8.59 5.14
C VAL A 44 -4.35 -9.09 3.69
N PRO A 45 -5.23 -10.04 3.33
CA PRO A 45 -5.29 -10.53 1.96
C PRO A 45 -5.75 -9.40 1.02
N PRO A 46 -5.20 -9.35 -0.21
CA PRO A 46 -5.76 -8.58 -1.32
C PRO A 46 -7.24 -8.88 -1.54
N LEU A 47 -8.05 -7.86 -1.87
CA LEU A 47 -9.42 -8.11 -2.33
C LEU A 47 -9.46 -8.39 -3.84
N PRO A 48 -10.53 -9.06 -4.32
CA PRO A 48 -10.78 -9.18 -5.75
C PRO A 48 -10.79 -7.83 -6.46
N ALA A 49 -10.04 -7.73 -7.57
CA ALA A 49 -9.88 -6.51 -8.37
C ALA A 49 -9.31 -5.29 -7.63
N GLU A 50 -8.75 -5.47 -6.43
CA GLU A 50 -8.05 -4.41 -5.71
C GLU A 50 -6.76 -4.02 -6.41
N SER A 51 -6.44 -2.72 -6.39
CA SER A 51 -5.15 -2.26 -6.91
C SER A 51 -4.01 -2.47 -5.90
N ALA A 52 -2.80 -2.77 -6.37
CA ALA A 52 -1.63 -2.92 -5.50
C ALA A 52 -1.40 -1.73 -4.53
N PRO A 53 -1.50 -0.46 -4.95
CA PRO A 53 -1.46 0.69 -4.02
C PRO A 53 -2.57 0.73 -2.98
N SER A 54 -3.78 0.22 -3.27
CA SER A 54 -4.85 0.09 -2.28
C SER A 54 -4.50 -0.93 -1.21
N TRP A 55 -4.15 -2.14 -1.65
CA TRP A 55 -3.79 -3.24 -0.75
C TRP A 55 -2.61 -2.86 0.13
N LEU A 56 -1.53 -2.33 -0.46
CA LEU A 56 -0.33 -1.96 0.30
C LEU A 56 -0.64 -0.88 1.34
N ARG A 57 -1.55 0.05 1.04
CA ARG A 57 -1.95 1.10 1.95
C ARG A 57 -2.84 0.59 3.09
N ARG A 58 -3.75 -0.35 2.82
CA ARG A 58 -4.49 -1.07 3.86
C ARG A 58 -3.58 -1.86 4.78
N LEU A 59 -2.63 -2.58 4.20
CA LEU A 59 -1.64 -3.34 4.96
C LEU A 59 -0.83 -2.38 5.84
N ALA A 60 -0.34 -1.28 5.27
CA ALA A 60 0.40 -0.25 6.01
C ALA A 60 -0.42 0.40 7.14
N ASP A 61 -1.68 0.73 6.88
CA ASP A 61 -2.61 1.27 7.88
C ASP A 61 -2.80 0.30 9.05
N ARG A 62 -2.99 -0.99 8.75
CA ARG A 62 -3.18 -2.04 9.76
C ARG A 62 -2.00 -2.20 10.72
N TYR A 63 -0.79 -1.88 10.26
CA TYR A 63 0.45 -1.91 11.04
C TYR A 63 0.93 -0.54 11.52
N THR A 64 0.21 0.55 11.16
CA THR A 64 0.62 1.93 11.44
C THR A 64 2.03 2.25 10.92
N LEU A 65 2.37 1.68 9.77
CA LEU A 65 3.63 1.90 9.07
C LEU A 65 3.38 2.68 7.79
N THR A 66 4.42 3.23 7.19
CA THR A 66 4.34 3.70 5.81
C THR A 66 4.34 2.50 4.86
N PRO A 67 3.69 2.59 3.68
CA PRO A 67 3.82 1.56 2.64
C PRO A 67 5.27 1.20 2.34
N GLN A 68 6.18 2.18 2.35
CA GLN A 68 7.60 1.95 2.16
C GLN A 68 8.24 1.12 3.29
N GLN A 69 7.86 1.36 4.55
CA GLN A 69 8.37 0.56 5.67
C GLN A 69 7.83 -0.87 5.62
N ILE A 70 6.57 -1.06 5.21
CA ILE A 70 6.00 -2.40 5.00
C ILE A 70 6.78 -3.17 3.94
N LEU A 71 7.05 -2.56 2.79
CA LEU A 71 7.86 -3.21 1.76
C LEU A 71 9.21 -3.68 2.31
N ARG A 72 9.88 -2.85 3.14
CA ARG A 72 11.14 -3.25 3.81
C ARG A 72 10.97 -4.42 4.76
N VAL A 73 9.90 -4.44 5.54
CA VAL A 73 9.60 -5.57 6.46
C VAL A 73 9.37 -6.85 5.66
N LEU A 74 8.80 -6.76 4.46
CA LEU A 74 8.59 -7.88 3.55
C LEU A 74 9.84 -8.26 2.74
N GLY A 75 11.01 -7.68 3.03
CA GLY A 75 12.29 -8.00 2.41
C GLY A 75 12.77 -7.03 1.31
N ASP A 76 12.11 -5.88 1.11
CA ASP A 76 12.50 -4.90 0.08
C ASP A 76 13.46 -3.82 0.59
N GLU A 77 14.71 -3.82 0.14
CA GLU A 77 15.61 -2.68 0.34
C GLU A 77 15.34 -1.55 -0.69
N GLY A 78 14.58 -1.85 -1.75
CA GLY A 78 14.26 -0.97 -2.85
C GLY A 78 13.29 0.16 -2.55
N ARG A 79 13.22 1.12 -3.47
CA ARG A 79 12.21 2.19 -3.46
C ARG A 79 11.55 2.25 -4.82
N PRO A 80 10.35 1.67 -5.00
CA PRO A 80 9.68 1.71 -6.30
C PRO A 80 9.37 3.17 -6.67
N THR A 81 9.90 3.60 -7.81
CA THR A 81 9.75 4.97 -8.34
C THR A 81 8.58 5.10 -9.31
N THR A 82 8.03 3.98 -9.76
CA THR A 82 6.86 3.90 -10.65
C THR A 82 5.92 2.79 -10.17
N LEU A 83 4.69 2.80 -10.68
CA LEU A 83 3.72 1.74 -10.41
C LEU A 83 4.16 0.39 -11.00
N ALA A 84 4.71 0.40 -12.22
CA ALA A 84 5.26 -0.82 -12.84
C ALA A 84 6.41 -1.41 -12.00
N ALA A 85 7.28 -0.56 -11.44
CA ALA A 85 8.35 -1.01 -10.55
C ALA A 85 7.78 -1.61 -9.24
N LEU A 86 6.67 -1.09 -8.73
CA LEU A 86 5.96 -1.66 -7.59
C LEU A 86 5.37 -3.03 -7.91
N HIS A 87 4.66 -3.20 -9.04
CA HIS A 87 4.11 -4.49 -9.44
C HIS A 87 5.23 -5.52 -9.63
N ALA A 88 6.28 -5.17 -10.39
CA ALA A 88 7.42 -6.05 -10.60
C ALA A 88 8.15 -6.38 -9.29
N HIS A 89 8.09 -5.50 -8.28
CA HIS A 89 8.62 -5.79 -6.95
C HIS A 89 7.76 -6.84 -6.22
N ILE A 90 6.43 -6.68 -6.22
CA ILE A 90 5.50 -7.63 -5.60
C ILE A 90 5.65 -9.00 -6.26
N GLU A 91 5.68 -9.07 -7.59
CA GLU A 91 5.88 -10.30 -8.36
C GLU A 91 7.20 -11.00 -7.99
N ARG A 92 8.33 -10.26 -7.99
CA ARG A 92 9.65 -10.84 -7.68
C ARG A 92 9.75 -11.38 -6.26
N ASN A 93 8.98 -10.84 -5.32
CA ASN A 93 9.05 -11.19 -3.90
C ASN A 93 7.81 -11.93 -3.41
N ALA A 94 6.97 -12.44 -4.32
CA ALA A 94 5.68 -13.05 -4.00
C ALA A 94 5.80 -14.13 -2.92
N ALA A 95 6.72 -15.09 -3.08
CA ALA A 95 6.96 -16.17 -2.11
C ALA A 95 7.34 -15.66 -0.70
N GLY A 96 8.15 -14.60 -0.61
CA GLY A 96 8.52 -14.00 0.67
C GLY A 96 7.33 -13.28 1.31
N ILE A 97 6.57 -12.53 0.50
CA ILE A 97 5.37 -11.81 0.95
C ILE A 97 4.30 -12.79 1.44
N THR A 98 4.02 -13.88 0.70
CA THR A 98 3.05 -14.91 1.09
C THR A 98 3.46 -15.60 2.37
N GLN A 99 4.75 -15.92 2.54
CA GLN A 99 5.28 -16.49 3.77
C GLN A 99 5.13 -15.53 4.96
N HIS A 100 5.55 -14.26 4.81
CA HIS A 100 5.48 -13.28 5.89
C HIS A 100 4.04 -12.94 6.30
N LEU A 101 3.12 -12.82 5.34
CA LEU A 101 1.72 -12.46 5.60
C LEU A 101 0.80 -13.67 5.81
N ARG A 102 1.28 -14.88 5.53
CA ARG A 102 0.51 -16.13 5.56
C ARG A 102 -0.76 -16.04 4.72
N ILE A 103 -0.63 -15.56 3.49
CA ILE A 103 -1.71 -15.43 2.49
C ILE A 103 -1.44 -16.34 1.28
N PRO A 104 -2.47 -16.81 0.57
CA PRO A 104 -2.31 -17.54 -0.69
C PRO A 104 -1.54 -16.75 -1.76
N GLU A 105 -0.78 -17.45 -2.60
CA GLU A 105 -0.03 -16.84 -3.71
C GLU A 105 -0.93 -16.28 -4.80
N ASP A 106 -2.03 -16.98 -5.11
CA ASP A 106 -3.07 -16.56 -6.05
C ASP A 106 -3.63 -15.15 -5.72
N ASP A 107 -3.69 -14.78 -4.44
CA ASP A 107 -4.17 -13.46 -4.03
C ASP A 107 -3.21 -12.33 -4.45
N LEU A 108 -1.89 -12.58 -4.46
CA LEU A 108 -0.89 -11.61 -4.90
C LEU A 108 -0.84 -11.48 -6.43
N GLU A 109 -1.02 -12.58 -7.16
CA GLU A 109 -1.07 -12.54 -8.63
C GLU A 109 -2.18 -11.59 -9.10
N ASN A 110 -3.35 -11.67 -8.45
CA ASN A 110 -4.50 -10.81 -8.74
C ASN A 110 -4.21 -9.30 -8.60
N LEU A 111 -3.26 -8.89 -7.75
CA LEU A 111 -2.86 -7.48 -7.62
C LEU A 111 -2.07 -6.96 -8.82
N CYS A 112 -1.38 -7.86 -9.52
CA CYS A 112 -0.46 -7.55 -10.62
C CYS A 112 -1.12 -7.76 -11.99
N CYS A 113 -2.16 -8.58 -12.05
CA CYS A 113 -2.97 -8.78 -13.25
C CYS A 113 -3.53 -7.46 -13.80
N ALA A 114 -3.31 -7.23 -15.10
CA ALA A 114 -3.93 -6.11 -15.80
C ALA A 114 -5.46 -6.29 -15.84
N PRO A 115 -6.25 -5.26 -15.49
CA PRO A 115 -7.70 -5.28 -15.67
C PRO A 115 -8.07 -5.56 -17.13
N ALA A 116 -9.20 -6.25 -17.37
CA ALA A 116 -9.65 -6.62 -18.72
C ALA A 116 -9.67 -5.43 -19.70
N LEU A 117 -10.09 -4.26 -19.24
CA LEU A 117 -10.14 -3.05 -20.06
C LEU A 117 -8.74 -2.52 -20.44
N ASP A 118 -7.74 -2.70 -19.58
CA ASP A 118 -6.34 -2.38 -19.91
C ASP A 118 -5.80 -3.33 -20.98
N THR A 119 -6.09 -4.62 -20.88
CA THR A 119 -5.71 -5.61 -21.91
C THR A 119 -6.34 -5.29 -23.26
N LEU A 120 -7.64 -4.95 -23.29
CA LEU A 120 -8.33 -4.54 -24.51
C LEU A 120 -7.76 -3.23 -25.08
N THR A 121 -7.47 -2.25 -24.21
CA THR A 121 -6.86 -0.97 -24.62
C THR A 121 -5.47 -1.19 -25.21
N ALA A 122 -4.66 -2.06 -24.61
CA ALA A 122 -3.35 -2.44 -25.12
C ALA A 122 -3.44 -3.11 -26.49
N GLY A 123 -4.34 -4.08 -26.65
CA GLY A 123 -4.57 -4.74 -27.94
C GLY A 123 -4.98 -3.75 -29.04
N TYR A 124 -5.96 -2.87 -28.74
CA TYR A 124 -6.42 -1.85 -29.69
C TYR A 124 -5.30 -0.89 -30.11
N LEU A 125 -4.54 -0.35 -29.16
CA LEU A 125 -3.45 0.58 -29.45
C LEU A 125 -2.30 -0.10 -30.21
N GLN A 126 -2.01 -1.37 -29.91
CA GLN A 126 -0.98 -2.11 -30.62
C GLN A 126 -1.39 -2.40 -32.07
N LEU A 127 -2.63 -2.84 -32.30
CA LEU A 127 -3.14 -3.24 -33.61
C LEU A 127 -3.35 -2.05 -34.56
N TYR A 128 -3.96 -0.96 -34.07
CA TYR A 128 -4.40 0.15 -34.92
C TYR A 128 -3.49 1.38 -34.85
N HIS A 129 -2.66 1.51 -33.80
CA HIS A 129 -1.86 2.70 -33.56
C HIS A 129 -0.37 2.42 -33.38
N HIS A 130 0.06 1.14 -33.39
CA HIS A 130 1.44 0.71 -33.12
C HIS A 130 2.06 1.36 -31.87
N ARG A 131 1.25 1.52 -30.82
CA ARG A 131 1.65 2.16 -29.55
C ARG A 131 1.44 1.21 -28.39
N ALA A 132 2.43 1.17 -27.49
CA ALA A 132 2.29 0.47 -26.23
C ALA A 132 1.32 1.22 -25.30
N TRP A 133 0.41 0.48 -24.67
CA TRP A 133 -0.43 1.03 -23.59
C TRP A 133 0.40 1.24 -22.33
N GLN A 134 0.21 2.40 -21.70
CA GLN A 134 0.83 2.73 -20.42
C GLN A 134 -0.27 3.12 -19.43
N PRO A 135 -0.63 2.23 -18.50
CA PRO A 135 -1.62 2.54 -17.48
C PRO A 135 -1.22 3.76 -16.65
N SER A 136 -2.18 4.63 -16.36
CA SER A 136 -1.99 5.75 -15.45
C SER A 136 -1.66 5.25 -14.04
N PRO A 137 -0.66 5.81 -13.34
CA PRO A 137 -0.49 5.53 -11.91
C PRO A 137 -1.61 6.15 -11.06
N ALA A 138 -2.22 7.23 -11.56
CA ALA A 138 -3.32 7.90 -10.89
C ALA A 138 -4.59 7.05 -10.94
N SER A 139 -5.34 7.06 -9.84
CA SER A 139 -6.62 6.38 -9.73
C SER A 139 -7.74 7.38 -9.49
N ARG A 140 -8.87 7.18 -10.18
CA ARG A 140 -10.14 7.76 -9.76
C ARG A 140 -10.67 7.02 -8.53
N TYR A 141 -11.76 7.53 -7.95
CA TYR A 141 -12.39 6.91 -6.78
C TYR A 141 -13.90 7.12 -6.73
N CYS A 142 -14.57 6.21 -6.03
CA CYS A 142 -15.96 6.34 -5.62
C CYS A 142 -16.00 6.60 -4.09
N PRO A 143 -16.56 7.72 -3.62
CA PRO A 143 -16.67 8.00 -2.18
C PRO A 143 -17.40 6.91 -1.40
N GLU A 144 -18.45 6.32 -1.98
CA GLU A 144 -19.23 5.24 -1.35
C GLU A 144 -18.43 3.93 -1.25
N CYS A 145 -17.63 3.56 -2.26
CA CYS A 145 -16.71 2.43 -2.14
C CYS A 145 -15.67 2.66 -1.03
N LEU A 146 -15.24 3.91 -0.83
CA LEU A 146 -14.28 4.24 0.23
C LEU A 146 -14.90 4.24 1.63
N THR A 147 -16.24 4.23 1.76
CA THR A 147 -16.92 4.01 3.05
C THR A 147 -17.14 2.54 3.38
N GLN A 148 -16.99 1.64 2.40
CA GLN A 148 -17.16 0.21 2.64
C GLN A 148 -15.99 -0.35 3.45
N GLU A 149 -16.29 -1.35 4.27
CA GLU A 149 -15.29 -2.14 4.98
C GLU A 149 -15.22 -3.55 4.38
N PRO A 150 -14.03 -4.01 3.94
CA PRO A 150 -12.78 -3.29 3.99
C PRO A 150 -12.60 -2.33 2.80
N THR A 151 -12.07 -1.12 3.06
CA THR A 151 -11.95 -0.06 2.04
C THR A 151 -10.98 -0.44 0.92
N ALA A 152 -11.42 -0.41 -0.35
CA ALA A 152 -10.56 -0.74 -1.47
C ALA A 152 -10.71 0.21 -2.67
N TRP A 153 -9.61 0.36 -3.41
CA TRP A 153 -9.59 1.04 -4.70
C TRP A 153 -9.41 0.01 -5.80
N ALA A 154 -10.37 -0.04 -6.72
CA ALA A 154 -10.33 -0.98 -7.82
C ALA A 154 -9.21 -0.65 -8.81
N ALA A 155 -8.48 -1.67 -9.28
CA ALA A 155 -7.42 -1.51 -10.28
C ALA A 155 -7.95 -0.88 -11.59
N ALA A 156 -9.18 -1.24 -11.98
CA ALA A 156 -9.82 -0.72 -13.19
C ALA A 156 -10.04 0.81 -13.18
N TRP A 157 -10.09 1.47 -12.02
CA TRP A 157 -10.32 2.92 -11.91
C TRP A 157 -9.17 3.79 -12.47
N ARG A 158 -8.02 3.16 -12.79
CA ARG A 158 -6.88 3.80 -13.45
C ARG A 158 -7.03 3.91 -14.95
N ASN A 159 -7.83 3.04 -15.56
CA ASN A 159 -8.08 3.09 -16.99
C ASN A 159 -8.90 4.37 -17.32
N PRO A 160 -8.53 5.15 -18.34
CA PRO A 160 -9.20 6.40 -18.69
C PRO A 160 -10.68 6.19 -19.06
N TYR A 161 -11.06 5.02 -19.57
CA TYR A 161 -12.42 4.67 -19.97
C TYR A 161 -13.30 4.18 -18.82
N THR A 162 -12.71 3.84 -17.66
CA THR A 162 -13.47 3.54 -16.44
C THR A 162 -13.89 4.85 -15.77
N VAL A 163 -15.07 5.34 -16.16
CA VAL A 163 -15.63 6.62 -15.66
C VAL A 163 -16.77 6.44 -14.67
N ILE A 164 -17.37 5.23 -14.61
CA ILE A 164 -18.49 4.90 -13.73
C ILE A 164 -18.07 3.79 -12.76
N CYS A 165 -18.46 3.93 -11.49
CA CYS A 165 -18.42 2.86 -10.50
C CYS A 165 -19.58 1.88 -10.78
N PRO A 166 -19.31 0.61 -11.11
CA PRO A 166 -20.38 -0.35 -11.40
C PRO A 166 -21.20 -0.71 -10.15
N THR A 167 -20.59 -0.68 -8.97
CA THR A 167 -21.25 -1.03 -7.70
C THR A 167 -22.29 0.01 -7.27
N HIS A 168 -21.95 1.30 -7.39
CA HIS A 168 -22.77 2.40 -6.88
C HIS A 168 -23.45 3.22 -7.98
N ALA A 169 -23.32 2.82 -9.26
CA ALA A 169 -23.83 3.56 -10.41
C ALA A 169 -23.55 5.08 -10.29
N ALA A 170 -22.28 5.41 -10.08
CA ALA A 170 -21.81 6.74 -9.77
C ALA A 170 -20.65 7.14 -10.69
N ILE A 171 -20.58 8.41 -11.08
CA ILE A 171 -19.43 8.95 -11.79
C ILE A 171 -18.24 8.94 -10.81
N LEU A 172 -17.10 8.42 -11.26
CA LEU A 172 -15.88 8.37 -10.46
C LEU A 172 -15.23 9.76 -10.40
N HIS A 173 -14.82 10.17 -9.20
CA HIS A 173 -14.09 11.41 -9.00
C HIS A 173 -12.61 11.21 -9.37
N ASP A 174 -12.09 12.11 -10.20
CA ASP A 174 -10.70 12.10 -10.64
C ASP A 174 -9.79 12.96 -9.77
N LEU A 175 -10.32 14.07 -9.22
CA LEU A 175 -9.56 15.05 -8.46
C LEU A 175 -10.02 15.10 -7.00
N CYS A 176 -9.07 15.23 -6.08
CA CYS A 176 -9.38 15.58 -4.71
C CYS A 176 -9.86 17.05 -4.63
N PRO A 177 -11.02 17.35 -4.02
CA PRO A 177 -11.56 18.71 -3.99
C PRO A 177 -10.72 19.67 -3.13
N SER A 178 -9.92 19.15 -2.19
CA SER A 178 -9.08 19.99 -1.31
C SER A 178 -7.75 20.42 -1.94
N CYS A 179 -7.07 19.54 -2.69
CA CYS A 179 -5.76 19.85 -3.27
C CYS A 179 -5.73 19.89 -4.81
N GLY A 180 -6.82 19.50 -5.48
CA GLY A 180 -6.93 19.42 -6.93
C GLY A 180 -6.00 18.39 -7.58
N GLN A 181 -5.38 17.52 -6.79
CA GLN A 181 -4.50 16.47 -7.32
C GLN A 181 -5.29 15.19 -7.58
N ARG A 182 -4.84 14.44 -8.58
CA ARG A 182 -5.29 13.06 -8.80
C ARG A 182 -4.67 12.14 -7.75
N PRO A 183 -5.46 11.31 -7.03
CA PRO A 183 -4.92 10.31 -6.12
C PRO A 183 -3.94 9.37 -6.83
N PHE A 184 -2.86 8.98 -6.13
CA PHE A 184 -1.82 8.07 -6.62
C PHE A 184 -1.04 8.51 -7.87
N ALA A 185 -1.21 9.76 -8.34
CA ALA A 185 -0.50 10.26 -9.53
C ALA A 185 1.03 10.26 -9.44
N THR A 186 1.59 10.20 -8.22
CA THR A 186 3.03 10.10 -7.96
C THR A 186 3.25 9.04 -6.89
N MET A 187 4.46 8.47 -6.78
CA MET A 187 4.79 7.50 -5.71
C MET A 187 4.97 8.13 -4.31
N SER A 188 4.64 9.41 -4.11
CA SER A 188 4.86 10.09 -2.83
C SER A 188 4.05 9.50 -1.68
N TRP A 189 2.92 8.85 -1.97
CA TRP A 189 2.07 8.14 -1.01
C TRP A 189 2.79 7.00 -0.29
N LEU A 190 3.87 6.47 -0.85
CA LEU A 190 4.65 5.42 -0.20
C LEU A 190 5.24 5.85 1.14
N GLY A 191 5.44 7.15 1.34
CA GLY A 191 5.99 7.73 2.57
C GLY A 191 4.94 8.33 3.50
N GLN A 192 3.66 7.96 3.36
CA GLN A 192 2.56 8.45 4.20
C GLN A 192 2.06 7.35 5.13
N VAL A 193 1.86 7.68 6.42
CA VAL A 193 1.03 6.90 7.34
C VAL A 193 -0.35 7.54 7.33
N ALA A 194 -1.35 6.87 6.75
CA ALA A 194 -2.72 7.37 6.67
C ALA A 194 -3.69 6.25 6.29
N GLU A 195 -4.92 6.36 6.78
CA GLU A 195 -6.02 5.43 6.52
C GLU A 195 -6.34 5.38 5.02
N PRO A 196 -6.84 4.26 4.45
CA PRO A 196 -6.98 4.05 2.99
C PRO A 196 -7.85 5.06 2.23
N TRP A 197 -8.76 5.75 2.90
CA TRP A 197 -9.68 6.74 2.33
C TRP A 197 -9.17 8.19 2.32
N ILE A 198 -8.04 8.47 2.97
CA ILE A 198 -7.43 9.81 2.96
C ILE A 198 -6.83 10.14 1.59
N CYS A 199 -6.67 11.41 1.23
CA CYS A 199 -6.00 11.79 -0.01
C CYS A 199 -4.49 11.44 0.06
N PRO A 200 -3.97 10.59 -0.87
CA PRO A 200 -2.58 10.14 -0.85
C PRO A 200 -1.60 11.16 -1.46
N SER A 201 -2.11 12.28 -1.99
CA SER A 201 -1.31 13.24 -2.76
C SER A 201 -0.73 14.34 -1.88
N ARG A 202 0.49 14.79 -2.19
CA ARG A 202 1.06 16.02 -1.62
C ARG A 202 0.35 17.25 -2.18
N ARG A 203 0.28 18.32 -1.40
CA ARG A 203 -0.24 19.61 -1.89
C ARG A 203 0.60 20.13 -3.06
N PRO A 204 -0.02 20.73 -4.08
CA PRO A 204 0.71 21.26 -5.23
C PRO A 204 1.67 22.37 -4.79
N ALA A 205 2.78 22.50 -5.51
CA ALA A 205 3.71 23.60 -5.26
C ALA A 205 3.07 24.93 -5.67
N PRO A 206 3.12 25.97 -4.82
CA PRO A 206 2.72 27.30 -5.23
C PRO A 206 3.64 27.76 -6.38
N ARG A 207 3.04 28.41 -7.40
CA ARG A 207 3.81 29.02 -8.49
C ARG A 207 4.66 30.15 -7.91
N GLY A 208 5.99 30.07 -8.06
CA GLY A 208 6.91 31.10 -7.60
C GLY A 208 6.90 32.34 -8.51
N ARG A 209 7.66 33.37 -8.11
CA ARG A 209 8.03 34.48 -9.01
C ARG A 209 8.74 33.86 -10.22
N PHE A 210 8.28 34.14 -11.44
CA PHE A 210 8.66 33.48 -12.72
C PHE A 210 8.07 32.10 -13.01
N GLY A 211 7.00 31.68 -12.33
CA GLY A 211 6.27 30.44 -12.66
C GLY A 211 7.00 29.14 -12.31
N ARG A 212 8.24 29.20 -11.81
CA ARG A 212 8.97 28.03 -11.34
C ARG A 212 8.42 27.55 -10.00
N PRO A 213 8.16 26.24 -9.81
CA PRO A 213 7.75 25.73 -8.52
C PRO A 213 8.89 25.89 -7.50
N LYS A 214 8.56 26.39 -6.30
CA LYS A 214 9.54 26.42 -5.20
C LYS A 214 9.97 24.98 -4.86
N ARG A 215 11.28 24.71 -4.86
CA ARG A 215 11.84 23.42 -4.40
C ARG A 215 11.53 23.22 -2.91
N GLY A 216 11.11 22.02 -2.54
CA GLY A 216 10.79 21.64 -1.16
C GLY A 216 9.72 20.55 -1.11
N VAL A 217 9.85 19.66 -0.12
CA VAL A 217 8.85 18.61 0.12
C VAL A 217 7.58 19.26 0.67
N ARG A 218 6.46 19.05 -0.02
CA ARG A 218 5.15 19.60 0.38
C ARG A 218 4.47 18.65 1.37
N PRO A 219 3.68 19.16 2.32
CA PRO A 219 2.89 18.31 3.19
C PRO A 219 1.89 17.49 2.37
N PHE A 220 1.48 16.34 2.92
CA PHE A 220 0.36 15.59 2.38
C PHE A 220 -0.94 16.39 2.50
N CYS A 221 -1.90 16.12 1.61
CA CYS A 221 -3.19 16.81 1.59
C CYS A 221 -4.01 16.48 2.86
N GLY A 222 -4.17 15.20 3.16
CA GLY A 222 -4.90 14.73 4.35
C GLY A 222 -6.43 14.81 4.26
N HIS A 223 -7.00 15.19 3.12
CA HIS A 223 -8.46 15.29 2.98
C HIS A 223 -9.12 13.90 2.94
N ASP A 224 -10.21 13.73 3.69
CA ASP A 224 -11.03 12.51 3.65
C ASP A 224 -11.89 12.47 2.39
N LEU A 225 -11.56 11.54 1.48
CA LEU A 225 -12.21 11.42 0.18
C LEU A 225 -13.65 10.86 0.26
N ARG A 226 -14.07 10.33 1.41
CA ARG A 226 -15.46 9.87 1.66
C ARG A 226 -16.43 11.04 1.81
N THR A 227 -15.93 12.22 2.17
CA THR A 227 -16.74 13.42 2.38
C THR A 227 -17.22 14.05 1.06
N VAL A 228 -16.72 13.56 -0.08
CA VAL A 228 -17.11 14.05 -1.40
C VAL A 228 -18.49 13.52 -1.77
N THR A 229 -19.39 14.40 -2.19
CA THR A 229 -20.73 14.04 -2.62
C THR A 229 -20.69 13.16 -3.86
N ARG A 230 -21.36 12.01 -3.80
CA ARG A 230 -21.57 11.15 -4.98
C ARG A 230 -22.26 11.92 -6.09
N GLN A 231 -21.78 11.73 -7.30
CA GLN A 231 -22.49 12.13 -8.51
C GLN A 231 -23.12 10.88 -9.17
N PRO A 232 -24.45 10.75 -9.23
CA PRO A 232 -25.09 9.59 -9.85
C PRO A 232 -24.80 9.56 -11.36
N ALA A 233 -24.62 8.36 -11.90
CA ALA A 233 -24.56 8.16 -13.35
C ALA A 233 -26.01 8.07 -13.87
N THR A 234 -26.67 9.22 -14.02
CA THR A 234 -28.00 9.27 -14.65
C THR A 234 -27.86 9.05 -16.15
N ASP A 235 -28.72 8.21 -16.71
CA ASP A 235 -28.90 8.17 -18.16
C ASP A 235 -29.72 9.40 -18.54
N ASP A 236 -29.05 10.47 -18.97
CA ASP A 236 -29.70 11.70 -19.43
C ASP A 236 -30.42 11.51 -20.79
N ARG A 237 -30.57 10.27 -21.29
CA ARG A 237 -31.56 9.95 -22.33
C ARG A 237 -32.97 10.14 -21.79
N ARG A 238 -33.40 11.40 -21.76
CA ARG A 238 -34.80 11.77 -21.79
C ARG A 238 -35.42 11.05 -23.00
N PRO A 239 -36.42 10.18 -22.86
CA PRO A 239 -37.15 9.69 -24.01
C PRO A 239 -37.71 10.91 -24.74
N ASP A 240 -37.35 11.07 -26.00
CA ASP A 240 -37.95 12.05 -26.88
C ASP A 240 -39.47 11.81 -26.83
N PRO A 241 -40.31 12.78 -26.44
CA PRO A 241 -41.74 12.60 -26.54
C PRO A 241 -42.04 12.48 -28.03
N GLY A 242 -42.18 11.24 -28.50
CA GLY A 242 -42.48 10.93 -29.89
C GLY A 242 -43.67 11.76 -30.37
N PRO A 243 -43.75 12.05 -31.68
CA PRO A 243 -44.74 12.95 -32.21
C PRO A 243 -46.14 12.48 -31.83
N THR A 244 -46.86 13.31 -31.08
CA THR A 244 -48.29 13.13 -30.81
C THR A 244 -49.00 13.08 -32.16
N LEU A 245 -49.62 11.94 -32.46
CA LEU A 245 -50.47 11.75 -33.64
C LEU A 245 -51.69 12.66 -33.60
#